data_AF-A0A484P8I2-F1
#
_entry.id   AF-A0A484P8I2-F1
#
_cell.length_a   1.000
_cell.length_b   1.000
_cell.length_c   1.000
_cell.angle_alpha   90.00
_cell.angle_beta   90.00
_cell.angle_gamma   90.00
#
_symmetry.space_group_name_H-M   'P 1'
#
loop_
_entity.id
_entity.type
_entity.pdbx_description
1 polymer ?
#
loop_
_entity_poly.entity_id
_entity_poly.type
_entity_poly.pdbx_seq_one_letter_code
_entity_poly.pdbx_strand_id
1 'polypeptide(L)'
;MTGVPHASRSTATLVLQLLLWAWLIALSVATVISFRVAGDLAGRQQLDAAQAQVKQLDTRVAELAEAIEALQAMPEAATAAALHGIRQSLNARLGQIEQALSERATTDALTAVRSELDLVKARQAARSSATAQLRSTRPAAAAAQEEPIPFQVIGAELRAGQRSLSVAPAGVGWSPAQIQVVLPGETVGQWRLDAIDGKTAVFRLGEQTRRLAIP
;
A
#
# COMPACT_ATOMS: atom_id res chain seq x y z
N MET A 1 61.46 97.76 -14.92
CA MET A 1 62.16 96.47 -15.10
C MET A 1 61.69 95.51 -14.01
N THR A 2 61.00 94.49 -14.48
CA THR A 2 60.81 93.12 -13.94
C THR A 2 61.54 92.71 -12.66
N GLY A 3 60.80 92.05 -11.76
CA GLY A 3 61.34 91.20 -10.69
C GLY A 3 60.21 90.54 -9.88
N VAL A 4 59.97 89.26 -10.13
CA VAL A 4 58.77 88.46 -9.82
C VAL A 4 58.73 87.92 -8.37
N PRO A 5 57.55 87.77 -7.71
CA PRO A 5 57.43 87.14 -6.40
C PRO A 5 57.09 85.64 -6.53
N HIS A 6 58.04 84.73 -6.27
CA HIS A 6 57.81 83.27 -6.42
C HIS A 6 58.19 82.38 -5.21
N ALA A 7 58.62 82.93 -4.06
CA ALA A 7 59.10 82.09 -2.95
C ALA A 7 58.03 81.62 -1.93
N SER A 8 56.96 82.39 -1.68
CA SER A 8 55.99 82.08 -0.60
C SER A 8 54.93 81.03 -0.96
N ARG A 9 54.69 80.77 -2.24
CA ARG A 9 53.71 79.77 -2.71
C ARG A 9 54.18 78.33 -2.49
N SER A 10 55.49 78.08 -2.53
CA SER A 10 56.08 76.74 -2.39
C SER A 10 55.99 76.22 -0.95
N THR A 11 56.31 77.05 0.05
CA THR A 11 56.26 76.67 1.48
C THR A 11 54.83 76.45 1.97
N ALA A 12 53.88 77.30 1.56
CA ALA A 12 52.46 77.11 1.88
C ALA A 12 51.91 75.79 1.31
N THR A 13 52.35 75.40 0.11
CA THR A 13 51.96 74.12 -0.52
C THR A 13 52.54 72.92 0.23
N LEU A 14 53.80 73.00 0.68
CA LEU A 14 54.44 71.95 1.48
C LEU A 14 53.78 71.80 2.87
N VAL A 15 53.42 72.90 3.53
CA VAL A 15 52.69 72.87 4.81
C VAL A 15 51.31 72.26 4.64
N LEU A 16 50.58 72.63 3.59
CA LEU A 16 49.27 72.05 3.28
C LEU A 16 49.38 70.56 2.95
N GLN A 17 50.44 70.16 2.24
CA GLN A 17 50.71 68.78 1.90
C GLN A 17 51.07 67.95 3.14
N LEU A 18 51.89 68.47 4.05
CA LEU A 18 52.19 67.81 5.33
C LEU A 18 50.94 67.67 6.20
N LEU A 19 50.09 68.69 6.25
CA LEU A 19 48.81 68.64 6.96
C LEU A 19 47.89 67.57 6.36
N LEU A 20 47.82 67.49 5.02
CA LEU A 20 47.06 66.46 4.32
C LEU A 20 47.58 65.05 4.64
N TRP A 21 48.90 64.84 4.61
CA TRP A 21 49.50 63.55 4.96
C TRP A 21 49.27 63.19 6.42
N ALA A 22 49.44 64.14 7.35
CA ALA A 22 49.15 63.93 8.76
C ALA A 22 47.66 63.57 8.98
N TRP A 23 46.76 64.26 8.26
CA TRP A 23 45.33 63.98 8.31
C TRP A 23 45.00 62.58 7.75
N LEU A 24 45.62 62.17 6.63
CA LEU A 24 45.46 60.84 6.06
C LEU A 24 45.97 59.73 6.98
N ILE A 25 47.11 59.95 7.65
CA ILE A 25 47.66 59.02 8.64
C ILE A 25 46.70 58.89 9.83
N ALA A 26 46.19 60.01 10.35
CA ALA A 26 45.21 60.00 11.44
C ALA A 26 43.93 59.23 11.07
N LEU A 27 43.41 59.46 9.86
CA LEU A 27 42.23 58.75 9.33
C LEU A 27 42.50 57.25 9.17
N SER A 28 43.70 56.88 8.71
CA SER A 28 44.12 55.48 8.57
C SER A 28 44.17 54.77 9.92
N VAL A 29 44.81 55.37 10.93
CA VAL A 29 44.88 54.80 12.28
C VAL A 29 43.47 54.67 12.90
N ALA A 30 42.62 55.69 12.74
CA ALA A 30 41.25 55.67 13.25
C ALA A 30 40.41 54.55 12.64
N THR A 31 40.54 54.29 11.34
CA THR A 31 39.82 53.19 10.68
C THR A 31 40.32 51.83 11.16
N VAL A 32 41.64 51.63 11.29
CA VAL A 32 42.20 50.36 11.82
C VAL A 32 41.69 50.07 13.23
N ILE A 33 41.67 51.06 14.13
CA ILE A 33 41.11 50.89 15.48
C ILE A 33 39.63 50.54 15.42
N SER A 34 38.85 51.24 14.57
CA SER A 34 37.42 50.98 14.40
C SER A 34 37.15 49.55 13.91
N PHE A 35 37.94 49.05 12.96
CA PHE A 35 37.85 47.66 12.47
C PHE A 35 38.20 46.63 13.55
N ARG A 36 39.21 46.89 14.38
CA ARG A 36 39.57 46.00 15.50
C ARG A 36 38.46 45.93 16.54
N VAL A 37 37.94 47.09 16.96
CA VAL A 37 36.83 47.16 17.92
C VAL A 37 35.58 46.48 17.36
N ALA A 38 35.27 46.67 16.07
CA ALA A 38 34.15 46.00 15.42
C ALA A 38 34.32 44.48 15.36
N GLY A 39 35.54 44.00 15.06
CA GLY A 39 35.86 42.57 15.07
C GLY A 39 35.76 41.94 16.47
N ASP A 40 36.27 42.63 17.49
CA ASP A 40 36.18 42.18 18.88
C ASP A 40 34.73 42.14 19.37
N LEU A 41 33.90 43.12 18.98
CA LEU A 41 32.48 43.15 19.31
C LEU A 41 31.72 41.99 18.63
N ALA A 42 32.00 41.73 17.35
CA ALA A 42 31.41 40.62 16.62
C ALA A 42 31.80 39.26 17.21
N GLY A 43 33.07 39.09 17.60
CA GLY A 43 33.55 37.90 18.29
C GLY A 43 32.88 37.69 19.64
N ARG A 44 32.71 38.75 20.44
CA ARG A 44 31.99 38.69 21.73
C ARG A 44 30.52 38.31 21.54
N GLN A 45 29.84 38.92 20.59
CA GLN A 45 28.44 38.58 20.27
C GLN A 45 28.27 37.13 19.86
N GLN A 46 29.21 36.59 19.07
CA GLN A 46 29.17 35.18 18.67
C GLN A 46 29.39 34.25 19.87
N LEU A 47 30.29 34.60 20.79
CA LEU A 47 30.50 33.85 22.03
C LEU A 47 29.27 33.91 22.95
N ASP A 48 28.66 35.08 23.11
CA ASP A 48 27.45 35.27 23.92
C ASP A 48 26.26 34.48 23.33
N ALA A 49 26.10 34.49 22.00
CA ALA A 49 25.09 33.70 21.32
C ALA A 49 25.32 32.19 21.49
N ALA A 50 26.58 31.73 21.35
CA ALA A 50 26.93 30.33 21.58
C ALA A 50 26.68 29.92 23.05
N GLN A 51 27.01 30.77 24.02
CA GLN A 51 26.73 30.53 25.43
C GLN A 51 25.23 30.51 25.74
N ALA A 52 24.45 31.40 25.13
CA ALA A 52 22.99 31.40 25.26
C ALA A 52 22.39 30.10 24.72
N GLN A 53 22.89 29.61 23.58
CA GLN A 53 22.47 28.33 23.00
C GLN A 53 22.80 27.15 23.91
N VAL A 54 24.00 27.11 24.50
CA VAL A 54 24.38 26.06 25.47
C VAL A 54 23.46 26.08 26.68
N LYS A 55 23.19 27.25 27.29
CA LYS A 55 22.26 27.37 28.42
C LYS A 55 20.86 26.89 28.07
N GLN A 56 20.39 27.18 26.86
CA GLN A 56 19.10 26.69 26.39
C GLN A 56 19.10 25.16 26.27
N LEU A 57 20.16 24.57 25.72
CA LEU A 57 20.30 23.12 25.64
C LEU A 57 20.33 22.47 27.04
N ASP A 58 21.09 23.02 27.97
CA ASP A 58 21.13 22.53 29.36
C ASP A 58 19.75 22.56 30.00
N THR A 59 18.99 23.64 29.78
CA THR A 59 17.61 23.76 30.29
C THR A 59 16.71 22.69 29.67
N ARG A 60 16.78 22.49 28.35
CA ARG A 60 16.01 21.43 27.67
C ARG A 60 16.37 20.03 28.16
N VAL A 61 17.66 19.78 28.41
CA VAL A 61 18.12 18.50 28.94
C VAL A 61 17.60 18.29 30.37
N ALA A 62 17.60 19.33 31.21
CA ALA A 62 17.02 19.28 32.55
C ALA A 62 15.50 19.04 32.51
N GLU A 63 14.76 19.74 31.64
CA GLU A 63 13.31 19.53 31.44
C GLU A 63 13.01 18.09 30.99
N LEU A 64 13.82 17.53 30.08
CA LEU A 64 13.67 16.16 29.61
C LEU A 64 14.00 15.14 30.71
N ALA A 65 15.04 15.39 31.51
CA ALA A 65 15.39 14.54 32.64
C ALA A 65 14.25 14.52 33.67
N GLU A 66 13.68 15.68 34.00
CA GLU A 66 12.53 15.79 34.91
C GLU A 66 11.28 15.10 34.35
N ALA A 67 11.02 15.23 33.04
CA ALA A 67 9.91 14.54 32.39
C ALA A 67 10.08 13.01 32.44
N ILE A 68 11.30 12.51 32.21
CA ILE A 68 11.61 11.08 32.31
C ILE A 68 11.44 10.59 33.75
N GLU A 69 11.91 11.36 34.73
CA GLU A 69 11.77 11.04 36.15
C GLU A 69 10.29 11.04 36.58
N ALA A 70 9.49 12.01 36.11
CA ALA A 70 8.05 12.03 36.33
C ALA A 70 7.33 10.83 35.69
N LEU A 71 7.78 10.40 34.50
CA LEU A 71 7.27 9.19 33.85
C LEU A 71 7.67 7.91 34.60
N GLN A 72 8.88 7.86 35.17
CA GLN A 72 9.34 6.74 35.99
C GLN A 72 8.68 6.71 37.38
N ALA A 73 8.37 7.88 37.94
CA ALA A 73 7.63 8.03 39.19
C ALA A 73 6.15 7.69 39.03
N MET A 74 5.62 7.68 37.79
CA MET A 74 4.28 7.16 37.52
C MET A 74 4.29 5.64 37.77
N PRO A 75 3.48 5.13 38.72
CA PRO A 75 3.58 3.74 39.14
C PRO A 75 3.36 2.82 37.95
N GLU A 76 4.22 1.81 37.79
CA GLU A 76 4.19 0.83 36.70
C GLU A 76 2.81 0.14 36.54
N ALA A 77 2.07 0.05 37.65
CA ALA A 77 0.68 -0.42 37.67
C ALA A 77 -0.29 0.50 36.91
N ALA A 78 -0.09 1.82 36.92
CA ALA A 78 -0.92 2.79 36.20
C ALA A 78 -0.64 2.77 34.69
N THR A 79 0.61 2.61 34.26
CA THR A 79 0.96 2.45 32.84
C THR A 79 0.55 1.09 32.31
N ALA A 80 0.71 0.02 33.08
CA ALA A 80 0.20 -1.30 32.75
C ALA A 80 -1.34 -1.32 32.65
N ALA A 81 -2.05 -0.66 33.57
CA ALA A 81 -3.50 -0.52 33.51
C ALA A 81 -3.96 0.30 32.30
N ALA A 82 -3.26 1.38 31.95
CA ALA A 82 -3.55 2.16 30.74
C ALA A 82 -3.34 1.34 29.46
N LEU A 83 -2.24 0.59 29.37
CA LEU A 83 -1.97 -0.31 28.24
C LEU A 83 -3.00 -1.45 28.18
N HIS A 84 -3.42 -1.97 29.33
CA HIS A 84 -4.47 -2.97 29.41
C HIS A 84 -5.82 -2.41 28.93
N GLY A 85 -6.16 -1.17 29.30
CA GLY A 85 -7.35 -0.47 28.81
C GLY A 85 -7.35 -0.26 27.30
N ILE A 86 -6.20 0.12 26.73
CA ILE A 86 -6.03 0.24 25.27
C ILE A 86 -6.23 -1.14 24.60
N ARG A 87 -5.59 -2.20 25.11
CA ARG A 87 -5.76 -3.56 24.59
C ARG A 87 -7.21 -4.05 24.67
N GLN A 88 -7.90 -3.81 25.78
CA GLN A 88 -9.31 -4.16 25.94
C GLN A 88 -10.19 -3.42 24.93
N SER A 89 -9.94 -2.13 24.71
CA SER A 89 -10.70 -1.35 23.73
C SER A 89 -10.50 -1.85 22.29
N LEU A 90 -9.28 -2.27 21.94
CA LEU A 90 -8.98 -2.83 20.63
C LEU A 90 -9.65 -4.19 20.44
N ASN A 91 -9.58 -5.08 21.44
CA ASN A 91 -10.28 -6.37 21.39
C ASN A 91 -11.80 -6.20 21.29
N ALA A 92 -12.39 -5.27 22.03
CA ALA A 92 -13.83 -4.99 21.95
C ALA A 92 -14.23 -4.51 20.55
N ARG A 93 -13.44 -3.62 19.94
CA ARG A 93 -13.68 -3.16 18.55
C ARG A 93 -13.51 -4.28 17.55
N LEU A 94 -12.52 -5.13 17.72
CA LEU A 94 -12.29 -6.28 16.84
C LEU A 94 -13.47 -7.26 16.89
N GLY A 95 -13.97 -7.56 18.10
CA GLY A 95 -15.17 -8.39 18.27
C GLY A 95 -16.43 -7.79 17.65
N GLN A 96 -16.63 -6.47 17.74
CA GLN A 96 -17.75 -5.79 17.07
C GLN A 96 -17.65 -5.89 15.54
N ILE A 97 -16.45 -5.77 14.98
CA ILE A 97 -16.22 -5.92 13.53
C ILE A 97 -16.49 -7.36 13.10
N GLU A 98 -15.97 -8.34 13.84
CA GLU A 98 -16.18 -9.76 13.56
C GLU A 98 -17.65 -10.14 13.64
N GLN A 99 -18.37 -9.65 14.65
CA GLN A 99 -19.81 -9.87 14.78
C GLN A 99 -20.60 -9.21 13.64
N ALA A 100 -20.30 -7.96 13.29
CA ALA A 100 -20.94 -7.29 12.16
C ALA A 100 -20.68 -8.00 10.81
N LEU A 101 -19.49 -8.59 10.63
CA LEU A 101 -19.16 -9.40 9.46
C LEU A 101 -19.90 -10.73 9.47
N SER A 102 -20.03 -11.39 10.63
CA SER A 102 -20.77 -12.64 10.78
C SER A 102 -22.28 -12.45 10.56
N GLU A 103 -22.87 -11.38 11.09
CA GLU A 103 -24.27 -11.00 10.86
C GLU A 103 -24.54 -10.69 9.37
N ARG A 104 -23.60 -10.01 8.70
CA ARG A 104 -23.70 -9.79 7.24
C ARG A 104 -23.55 -11.09 6.47
N ALA A 105 -22.56 -11.92 6.80
CA ALA A 105 -22.33 -13.19 6.14
C ALA A 105 -23.51 -14.16 6.30
N THR A 106 -24.14 -14.19 7.48
CA THR A 106 -25.36 -14.98 7.72
C THR A 106 -26.55 -14.42 6.95
N THR A 107 -26.74 -13.10 6.93
CA THR A 107 -27.81 -12.47 6.14
C THR A 107 -27.63 -12.74 4.65
N ASP A 108 -26.41 -12.56 4.12
CA ASP A 108 -26.08 -12.86 2.72
C ASP A 108 -26.24 -14.36 2.40
N ALA A 109 -25.82 -15.26 3.30
CA ALA A 109 -26.04 -16.69 3.12
C ALA A 109 -27.53 -17.09 3.14
N LEU A 110 -28.35 -16.49 4.03
CA LEU A 110 -29.79 -16.73 4.05
C LEU A 110 -30.48 -16.22 2.77
N THR A 111 -30.06 -15.06 2.25
CA THR A 111 -30.61 -14.54 0.97
C THR A 111 -30.19 -15.39 -0.21
N ALA A 112 -28.94 -15.88 -0.25
CA ALA A 112 -28.47 -16.81 -1.25
C ALA A 112 -29.28 -18.12 -1.22
N VAL A 113 -29.44 -18.73 -0.05
CA VAL A 113 -30.26 -19.95 0.12
C VAL A 113 -31.72 -19.71 -0.27
N ARG A 114 -32.28 -18.53 0.04
CA ARG A 114 -33.65 -18.19 -0.36
C ARG A 114 -33.78 -18.07 -1.88
N SER A 115 -32.82 -17.44 -2.53
CA SER A 115 -32.79 -17.31 -4.00
C SER A 115 -32.62 -18.66 -4.69
N GLU A 116 -31.79 -19.54 -4.15
CA GLU A 116 -31.63 -20.90 -4.64
C GLU A 116 -32.90 -21.71 -4.45
N LEU A 117 -33.58 -21.58 -3.32
CA LEU A 117 -34.85 -22.24 -3.06
C LEU A 117 -35.95 -21.79 -4.05
N ASP A 118 -36.03 -20.50 -4.33
CA ASP A 118 -37.02 -19.95 -5.27
C ASP A 118 -36.70 -20.36 -6.72
N LEU A 119 -35.41 -20.43 -7.10
CA LEU A 119 -34.96 -21.00 -8.38
C LEU A 119 -35.29 -22.49 -8.50
N VAL A 120 -35.06 -23.28 -7.44
CA VAL A 120 -35.38 -24.72 -7.42
C VAL A 120 -36.89 -24.93 -7.53
N LYS A 121 -37.70 -24.14 -6.81
CA LYS A 121 -39.17 -24.18 -6.91
C LYS A 121 -39.67 -23.79 -8.30
N ALA A 122 -39.13 -22.73 -8.90
CA ALA A 122 -39.47 -22.32 -10.26
C ALA A 122 -39.11 -23.41 -11.28
N ARG A 123 -37.95 -24.05 -11.12
CA ARG A 123 -37.52 -25.16 -11.97
C ARG A 123 -38.38 -26.41 -11.79
N GLN A 124 -38.86 -26.68 -10.58
CA GLN A 124 -39.77 -27.78 -10.30
C GLN A 124 -41.16 -27.50 -10.90
N ALA A 125 -41.68 -26.28 -10.78
CA ALA A 125 -42.93 -25.86 -11.42
C ALA A 125 -42.84 -25.92 -12.96
N ALA A 126 -41.72 -25.48 -13.53
CA ALA A 126 -41.44 -25.58 -14.97
C ALA A 126 -41.31 -27.05 -15.42
N ARG A 127 -40.68 -27.93 -14.63
CA ARG A 127 -40.62 -29.36 -14.93
C ARG A 127 -41.97 -30.05 -14.78
N SER A 128 -42.80 -29.67 -13.82
CA SER A 128 -44.17 -30.20 -13.68
C SER A 128 -45.05 -29.75 -14.84
N SER A 129 -44.91 -28.51 -15.31
CA SER A 129 -45.62 -27.99 -16.48
C SER A 129 -45.11 -28.63 -17.78
N ALA A 130 -43.79 -28.77 -17.92
CA ALA A 130 -43.17 -29.44 -19.06
C ALA A 130 -43.49 -30.93 -19.11
N THR A 131 -43.57 -31.64 -17.97
CA THR A 131 -44.00 -33.06 -17.92
C THR A 131 -45.50 -33.24 -18.10
N ALA A 132 -46.32 -32.22 -17.82
CA ALA A 132 -47.73 -32.20 -18.20
C ALA A 132 -47.90 -31.96 -19.71
N GLN A 133 -47.10 -31.06 -20.31
CA GLN A 133 -47.10 -30.81 -21.77
C GLN A 133 -46.49 -31.98 -22.57
N LEU A 134 -45.37 -32.55 -22.14
CA LEU A 134 -44.71 -33.68 -22.81
C LEU A 134 -45.56 -34.96 -22.79
N ARG A 135 -46.40 -35.17 -21.77
CA ARG A 135 -47.37 -36.29 -21.75
C ARG A 135 -48.53 -36.08 -22.71
N SER A 136 -48.78 -34.84 -23.14
CA SER A 136 -49.79 -34.54 -24.16
C SER A 136 -49.27 -34.62 -25.60
N THR A 137 -47.94 -34.64 -25.83
CA THR A 137 -47.38 -34.43 -27.19
C THR A 137 -46.16 -35.27 -27.58
N ARG A 138 -45.89 -36.44 -27.01
CA ARG A 138 -44.75 -37.28 -27.47
C ARG A 138 -45.16 -38.46 -28.35
N PRO A 139 -44.93 -38.39 -29.68
CA PRO A 139 -44.52 -39.53 -30.49
C PRO A 139 -43.06 -39.92 -30.16
N ALA A 140 -42.77 -41.22 -30.14
CA ALA A 140 -41.46 -41.78 -29.83
C ALA A 140 -40.42 -41.51 -30.94
N ALA A 141 -39.22 -41.06 -30.56
CA ALA A 141 -37.96 -41.07 -31.33
C ALA A 141 -36.84 -40.73 -30.31
N ALA A 142 -35.81 -41.54 -30.02
CA ALA A 142 -34.72 -42.17 -30.79
C ALA A 142 -33.40 -41.61 -30.22
N ALA A 143 -32.64 -42.45 -29.51
CA ALA A 143 -31.39 -42.08 -28.84
C ALA A 143 -30.26 -41.91 -29.88
N ALA A 144 -29.59 -40.76 -29.88
CA ALA A 144 -28.39 -40.55 -30.68
C ALA A 144 -27.17 -41.09 -29.90
N GLN A 145 -26.37 -41.91 -30.58
CA GLN A 145 -25.17 -42.56 -30.05
C GLN A 145 -24.12 -41.52 -29.65
N GLU A 146 -23.71 -41.54 -28.38
CA GLU A 146 -22.74 -40.61 -27.80
C GLU A 146 -21.32 -41.14 -27.98
N GLU A 147 -20.43 -40.38 -28.64
CA GLU A 147 -19.01 -40.75 -28.80
C GLU A 147 -18.33 -40.79 -27.42
N PRO A 148 -17.65 -41.87 -27.01
CA PRO A 148 -17.09 -41.98 -25.66
C PRO A 148 -15.95 -40.98 -25.44
N ILE A 149 -15.92 -40.32 -24.28
CA ILE A 149 -14.81 -39.43 -23.92
C ILE A 149 -13.62 -40.32 -23.49
N PRO A 150 -12.40 -40.08 -24.04
CA PRO A 150 -11.24 -40.93 -23.77
C PRO A 150 -10.46 -40.57 -22.48
N PHE A 151 -10.95 -39.60 -21.70
CA PHE A 151 -10.30 -39.12 -20.48
C PHE A 151 -11.31 -38.95 -19.33
N GLN A 152 -10.84 -38.87 -18.10
CA GLN A 152 -11.66 -38.55 -16.95
C GLN A 152 -11.16 -37.29 -16.26
N VAL A 153 -12.09 -36.52 -15.70
CA VAL A 153 -11.77 -35.37 -14.88
C VAL A 153 -11.41 -35.86 -13.49
N ILE A 154 -10.24 -35.48 -13.00
CA ILE A 154 -9.74 -35.88 -11.69
C ILE A 154 -9.74 -34.72 -10.68
N GLY A 155 -9.88 -33.48 -11.15
CA GLY A 155 -10.00 -32.31 -10.30
C GLY A 155 -10.02 -31.00 -11.08
N ALA A 156 -10.21 -29.91 -10.35
CA ALA A 156 -10.05 -28.56 -10.86
C ALA A 156 -9.28 -27.71 -9.87
N GLU A 157 -8.45 -26.80 -10.37
CA GLU A 157 -7.62 -25.93 -9.57
C GLU A 157 -7.88 -24.47 -9.94
N LEU A 158 -7.65 -23.56 -9.00
CA LEU A 158 -7.66 -22.11 -9.22
C LEU A 158 -6.26 -21.59 -8.98
N ARG A 159 -5.56 -21.16 -10.04
CA ARG A 159 -4.20 -20.60 -9.97
C ARG A 159 -4.16 -19.24 -10.62
N ALA A 160 -3.66 -18.24 -9.91
CA ALA A 160 -3.57 -16.84 -10.39
C ALA A 160 -4.91 -16.29 -10.94
N GLY A 161 -6.04 -16.67 -10.33
CA GLY A 161 -7.38 -16.28 -10.78
C GLY A 161 -7.89 -17.01 -12.03
N GLN A 162 -7.07 -17.90 -12.62
CA GLN A 162 -7.48 -18.76 -13.73
C GLN A 162 -7.84 -20.15 -13.22
N ARG A 163 -8.98 -20.64 -13.68
CA ARG A 163 -9.46 -21.98 -13.35
C ARG A 163 -8.96 -22.97 -14.38
N SER A 164 -8.27 -24.00 -13.93
CA SER A 164 -7.76 -25.08 -14.77
C SER A 164 -8.38 -26.42 -14.34
N LEU A 165 -8.37 -27.36 -15.27
CA LEU A 165 -8.91 -28.70 -15.09
C LEU A 165 -7.79 -29.72 -15.20
N SER A 166 -7.75 -30.67 -14.28
CA SER A 166 -6.83 -31.80 -14.35
C SER A 166 -7.57 -33.00 -14.95
N VAL A 167 -7.04 -33.52 -16.05
CA VAL A 167 -7.58 -34.70 -16.74
C VAL A 167 -6.54 -35.81 -16.79
N ALA A 168 -7.01 -37.05 -16.71
CA ALA A 168 -6.20 -38.24 -16.88
C ALA A 168 -6.86 -39.17 -17.93
N PRO A 169 -6.11 -40.10 -18.55
CA PRO A 169 -6.71 -41.12 -19.42
C PRO A 169 -7.87 -41.84 -18.74
N ALA A 170 -8.92 -42.18 -19.50
CA ALA A 170 -10.06 -42.91 -18.96
C ALA A 170 -9.62 -44.30 -18.49
N GLY A 171 -10.07 -44.72 -17.32
CA GLY A 171 -9.74 -46.00 -16.71
C GLY A 171 -8.92 -45.88 -15.44
N VAL A 172 -8.48 -47.04 -14.93
CA VAL A 172 -7.72 -47.15 -13.67
C VAL A 172 -6.24 -47.41 -14.02
N GLY A 173 -5.32 -46.87 -13.21
CA GLY A 173 -3.88 -47.17 -13.33
C GLY A 173 -3.05 -46.16 -14.13
N TRP A 174 -3.54 -44.94 -14.32
CA TRP A 174 -2.73 -43.83 -14.85
C TRP A 174 -1.68 -43.36 -13.83
N SER A 175 -0.53 -42.92 -14.34
CA SER A 175 0.53 -42.34 -13.50
C SER A 175 0.37 -40.82 -13.39
N PRO A 176 0.92 -40.16 -12.35
CA PRO A 176 0.87 -38.70 -12.23
C PRO A 176 1.44 -37.95 -13.45
N ALA A 177 2.38 -38.56 -14.18
CA ALA A 177 2.96 -37.99 -15.39
C ALA A 177 1.99 -37.94 -16.59
N GLN A 178 0.86 -38.66 -16.52
CA GLN A 178 -0.17 -38.68 -17.55
C GLN A 178 -1.30 -37.67 -17.27
N ILE A 179 -1.21 -36.94 -16.16
CA ILE A 179 -2.18 -35.89 -15.82
C ILE A 179 -1.85 -34.65 -16.64
N GLN A 180 -2.82 -34.17 -17.39
CA GLN A 180 -2.74 -32.92 -18.13
C GLN A 180 -3.58 -31.85 -17.42
N VAL A 181 -3.00 -30.65 -17.29
CA VAL A 181 -3.72 -29.45 -16.86
C VAL A 181 -4.24 -28.73 -18.11
N VAL A 182 -5.52 -28.39 -18.12
CA VAL A 182 -6.25 -27.87 -19.28
C VAL A 182 -6.99 -26.60 -18.88
N LEU A 183 -6.81 -25.53 -19.64
CA LEU A 183 -7.49 -24.25 -19.45
C LEU A 183 -8.73 -24.15 -20.37
N PRO A 184 -9.73 -23.31 -20.03
CA PRO A 184 -10.80 -22.97 -20.96
C PRO A 184 -10.23 -22.47 -22.30
N GLY A 185 -10.65 -23.09 -23.40
CA GLY A 185 -10.16 -22.89 -24.75
C GLY A 185 -9.20 -23.98 -25.26
N GLU A 186 -8.58 -24.75 -24.36
CA GLU A 186 -7.62 -25.79 -24.72
C GLU A 186 -8.29 -27.14 -25.04
N THR A 187 -7.58 -28.00 -25.78
CA THR A 187 -8.08 -29.29 -26.28
C THR A 187 -7.40 -30.48 -25.62
N VAL A 188 -8.19 -31.51 -25.32
CA VAL A 188 -7.74 -32.83 -24.87
C VAL A 188 -8.18 -33.85 -25.92
N GLY A 189 -7.23 -34.35 -26.70
CA GLY A 189 -7.56 -35.08 -27.93
C GLY A 189 -8.38 -34.18 -28.86
N GLN A 190 -9.60 -34.58 -29.19
CA GLN A 190 -10.50 -33.81 -30.06
C GLN A 190 -11.49 -32.92 -29.27
N TRP A 191 -11.50 -33.02 -27.94
CA TRP A 191 -12.47 -32.32 -27.09
C TRP A 191 -11.88 -31.01 -26.60
N ARG A 192 -12.53 -29.88 -26.92
CA ARG A 192 -12.15 -28.57 -26.39
C ARG A 192 -12.86 -28.29 -25.08
N LEU A 193 -12.12 -27.89 -24.05
CA LEU A 193 -12.69 -27.38 -22.81
C LEU A 193 -13.28 -26.00 -23.09
N ASP A 194 -14.60 -25.86 -23.04
CA ASP A 194 -15.27 -24.59 -23.34
C ASP A 194 -15.42 -23.73 -22.09
N ALA A 195 -15.85 -24.35 -20.98
CA ALA A 195 -16.05 -23.66 -19.71
C ALA A 195 -15.91 -24.60 -18.51
N ILE A 196 -15.56 -24.03 -17.35
CA ILE A 196 -15.58 -24.72 -16.06
C ILE A 196 -16.60 -24.01 -15.15
N ASP A 197 -17.79 -24.57 -15.06
CA ASP A 197 -18.97 -23.99 -14.41
C ASP A 197 -19.26 -24.73 -13.09
N GLY A 198 -19.00 -24.08 -11.95
CA GLY A 198 -19.23 -24.69 -10.64
C GLY A 198 -18.50 -26.02 -10.50
N LYS A 199 -19.20 -27.14 -10.31
CA LYS A 199 -18.61 -28.50 -10.24
C LYS A 199 -18.70 -29.26 -11.56
N THR A 200 -18.75 -28.57 -12.69
CA THR A 200 -18.93 -29.18 -14.01
C THR A 200 -17.98 -28.59 -15.05
N ALA A 201 -17.27 -29.47 -15.76
CA ALA A 201 -16.49 -29.12 -16.93
C ALA A 201 -17.33 -29.35 -18.20
N VAL A 202 -17.34 -28.37 -19.11
CA VAL A 202 -18.07 -28.43 -20.38
C VAL A 202 -17.07 -28.62 -21.51
N PHE A 203 -17.14 -29.78 -22.17
CA PHE A 203 -16.32 -30.12 -23.32
C PHE A 203 -17.14 -30.08 -24.59
N ARG A 204 -16.52 -29.66 -25.70
CA ARG A 204 -17.15 -29.63 -27.03
C ARG A 204 -16.34 -30.45 -28.03
N LEU A 205 -17.04 -31.21 -28.87
CA LEU A 205 -16.54 -31.91 -30.05
C LEU A 205 -17.48 -31.59 -31.23
N GLY A 206 -17.08 -30.67 -32.12
CA GLY A 206 -17.99 -30.13 -33.14
C GLY A 206 -19.23 -29.49 -32.51
N GLU A 207 -20.42 -29.98 -32.87
CA GLU A 207 -21.71 -29.57 -32.29
C GLU A 207 -22.08 -30.33 -31.00
N GLN A 208 -21.34 -31.40 -30.68
CA GLN A 208 -21.60 -32.19 -29.48
C GLN A 208 -21.01 -31.50 -28.26
N THR A 209 -21.83 -31.34 -27.22
CA THR A 209 -21.40 -30.83 -25.92
C THR A 209 -21.54 -31.92 -24.87
N ARG A 210 -20.50 -32.11 -24.06
CA ARG A 210 -20.51 -33.05 -22.94
C ARG A 210 -20.18 -32.34 -21.64
N ARG A 211 -20.96 -32.65 -20.60
CA ARG A 211 -20.77 -32.13 -19.25
C ARG A 211 -20.19 -33.23 -18.37
N LEU A 212 -19.01 -33.01 -17.83
CA LEU A 212 -18.34 -33.92 -16.89
C LEU A 212 -18.36 -33.33 -15.49
N ALA A 213 -18.71 -34.14 -14.49
CA ALA A 213 -18.61 -33.74 -13.10
C ALA A 213 -17.13 -33.61 -12.70
N ILE A 214 -16.83 -32.59 -11.92
CA ILE A 214 -15.54 -32.43 -11.26
C ILE A 214 -15.66 -33.12 -9.90
N PRO A 215 -14.85 -34.15 -9.61
CA PRO A 215 -14.87 -34.85 -8.33
C PRO A 215 -14.62 -33.93 -7.12
#